data_AF-A0A4Q4MAQ3-F1
#
_entry.id   AF-A0A4Q4MAQ3-F1
#
_cell.length_a   1.000
_cell.length_b   1.000
_cell.length_c   1.000
_cell.angle_alpha   90.00
_cell.angle_beta   90.00
_cell.angle_gamma   90.00
#
_symmetry.space_group_name_H-M   'P 1'
#
loop_
_entity.id
_entity.type
_entity.pdbx_description
1 polymer ?
#
loop_
_entity_poly.entity_id
_entity_poly.type
_entity_poly.pdbx_seq_one_letter_code
_entity_poly.pdbx_strand_id
1 'polypeptide(L)'
;MTEISSNQIGKRKRKSNSEDDVEFHGSKRCRTVNDPTSPLCVACQTIDIDWNFDEAYRHYRGRNLNTSNPAQIHEAYDRRNFYNDAFLVHQFGTRLSSPSECPLCNFFRSIRAQPDAHERYKLLAFPSSDAWIFHGAQLKEAQRDVNWQDLRTRHDRAFMAVVPDLESIPPTAHDITWLDYEIPAVGAVFRQLAGNSSDQDLLGAREIPSTFDLGQVRMWLDVCRSEHGDACKQRASYEPITRGFRLINCSKDPPEVEEQPWGTPYAALSYVWGSTSADLDPWPATVMDAVEVTRKLNFTYLWVDRSCINQSDLDEKGYLISRMTTIYEAADFTIVAAAGSGASHGLPGVRSTPRRPQPKYYVDSGSLLLSILPDPRREVMQSQYWTRGWTYQEGVLSNRRIVFTEHQTYWECRSMASHESADITLFHTPASLKDDSNYLLVDFLLTGIFKGGAFSGGSNAHQDDAVISNDEAYRLDYGFPVVNEINVRAQLRGLADHMREFTKRRLTQDTDILPACKQSYHAN
;
A
#
# COMPACT_ATOMS: atom_id res chain seq x y z
N MET A 1 27.08 40.66 -63.48
CA MET A 1 28.30 41.06 -62.75
C MET A 1 27.88 41.95 -61.60
N THR A 2 28.46 41.74 -60.41
CA THR A 2 28.67 42.68 -59.28
C THR A 2 27.56 43.70 -58.93
N GLU A 3 26.95 43.71 -57.74
CA GLU A 3 27.54 44.06 -56.42
C GLU A 3 27.93 45.56 -56.39
N ILE A 4 27.54 46.42 -55.44
CA ILE A 4 28.09 46.66 -54.07
C ILE A 4 27.15 47.73 -53.43
N SER A 5 26.44 47.49 -52.30
CA SER A 5 26.79 47.76 -50.88
C SER A 5 27.03 49.23 -50.45
N SER A 6 26.20 49.72 -49.50
CA SER A 6 26.58 50.42 -48.24
C SER A 6 25.34 51.09 -47.56
N ASN A 7 25.24 51.47 -46.27
CA ASN A 7 25.63 50.92 -44.95
C ASN A 7 25.12 51.90 -43.84
N GLN A 8 24.30 51.45 -42.87
CA GLN A 8 24.00 52.03 -41.50
C GLN A 8 23.59 53.53 -41.37
N ILE A 9 23.29 54.18 -40.22
CA ILE A 9 23.26 53.93 -38.74
C ILE A 9 21.88 54.44 -38.19
N GLY A 10 21.24 53.98 -37.10
CA GLY A 10 21.53 52.96 -36.08
C GLY A 10 20.46 52.88 -34.94
N LYS A 11 20.69 52.05 -33.90
CA LYS A 11 19.74 51.73 -32.81
C LYS A 11 20.36 51.88 -31.40
N ARG A 12 19.55 52.24 -30.38
CA ARG A 12 19.75 51.95 -28.93
C ARG A 12 18.38 51.72 -28.28
N LYS A 13 18.03 50.50 -27.88
CA LYS A 13 18.30 49.77 -26.60
C LYS A 13 17.39 50.14 -25.42
N ARG A 14 16.52 49.19 -25.03
CA ARG A 14 16.20 48.86 -23.62
C ARG A 14 16.56 47.39 -23.39
N LYS A 15 17.09 47.07 -22.21
CA LYS A 15 17.52 45.71 -21.83
C LYS A 15 16.32 44.90 -21.33
N SER A 16 16.28 43.62 -21.70
CA SER A 16 15.73 42.53 -20.87
C SER A 16 16.93 41.77 -20.28
N ASN A 17 16.91 41.46 -18.99
CA ASN A 17 17.85 40.50 -18.40
C ASN A 17 17.29 39.08 -18.56
N SER A 18 18.19 38.10 -18.69
CA SER A 18 17.90 36.69 -18.94
C SER A 18 18.86 35.85 -18.09
N GLU A 19 18.33 35.25 -17.03
CA GLU A 19 18.94 34.38 -16.01
C GLU A 19 17.76 33.50 -15.52
N ASP A 20 17.76 32.16 -15.50
CA ASP A 20 18.76 31.16 -15.92
C ASP A 20 18.05 29.92 -16.52
N ASP A 21 18.32 29.61 -17.79
CA ASP A 21 17.98 28.30 -18.40
C ASP A 21 19.14 27.33 -18.19
N VAL A 22 19.03 26.42 -17.22
CA VAL A 22 20.04 25.37 -16.99
C VAL A 22 19.81 24.21 -17.95
N GLU A 23 20.38 24.31 -19.16
CA GLU A 23 20.42 23.22 -20.14
C GLU A 23 21.23 22.01 -19.64
N PHE A 24 20.56 21.06 -18.99
CA PHE A 24 21.11 19.73 -18.74
C PHE A 24 21.16 18.90 -20.05
N HIS A 25 22.18 19.14 -20.87
CA HIS A 25 22.50 18.31 -22.04
C HIS A 25 23.06 16.93 -21.64
N GLY A 26 22.16 16.06 -21.16
CA GLY A 26 22.42 14.64 -20.89
C GLY A 26 22.46 13.78 -22.15
N SER A 27 23.43 14.03 -23.05
CA SER A 27 23.73 13.08 -24.13
C SER A 27 24.06 11.71 -23.55
N LYS A 28 23.54 10.61 -24.15
CA LYS A 28 23.78 9.23 -23.69
C LYS A 28 25.27 9.03 -23.42
N ARG A 29 25.66 8.99 -22.15
CA ARG A 29 27.05 8.69 -21.78
C ARG A 29 27.31 7.25 -22.17
N CYS A 30 28.07 7.08 -23.25
CA CYS A 30 28.59 5.79 -23.65
C CYS A 30 29.62 5.36 -22.59
N ARG A 31 29.15 4.77 -21.49
CA ARG A 31 29.99 4.11 -20.48
C ARG A 31 30.87 3.10 -21.24
N THR A 32 32.17 3.09 -20.97
CA THR A 32 33.08 2.09 -21.54
C THR A 32 32.64 0.72 -21.06
N VAL A 33 31.94 0.00 -21.94
CA VAL A 33 31.37 -1.32 -21.66
C VAL A 33 32.50 -2.34 -21.54
N ASN A 34 32.38 -3.24 -20.56
CA ASN A 34 33.34 -4.30 -20.23
C ASN A 34 34.55 -3.81 -19.40
N ASP A 35 34.28 -3.13 -18.28
CA ASP A 35 35.22 -3.04 -17.17
C ASP A 35 35.27 -4.42 -16.47
N PRO A 36 36.42 -5.12 -16.48
CA PRO A 36 36.56 -6.44 -15.85
C PRO A 36 36.67 -6.38 -14.32
N THR A 37 36.80 -5.19 -13.72
CA THR A 37 36.82 -4.98 -12.27
C THR A 37 35.44 -4.68 -11.68
N SER A 38 34.45 -4.37 -12.54
CA SER A 38 33.08 -4.14 -12.11
C SER A 38 32.41 -5.43 -11.65
N PRO A 39 31.64 -5.42 -10.54
CA PRO A 39 30.83 -6.57 -10.11
C PRO A 39 29.62 -6.81 -11.03
N LEU A 40 29.33 -5.90 -11.96
CA LEU A 40 28.22 -6.02 -12.90
C LEU A 40 28.60 -6.87 -14.11
N CYS A 41 27.70 -7.75 -14.54
CA CYS A 41 27.83 -8.41 -15.84
C CYS A 41 27.78 -7.38 -16.99
N VAL A 42 28.37 -7.71 -18.15
CA VAL A 42 28.50 -6.81 -19.32
C VAL A 42 27.19 -6.12 -19.68
N ALA A 43 26.07 -6.86 -19.73
CA ALA A 43 24.75 -6.34 -20.07
C ALA A 43 23.99 -5.65 -18.91
N CYS A 44 24.63 -5.48 -17.76
CA CYS A 44 24.22 -4.57 -16.68
C CYS A 44 25.09 -3.30 -16.66
N GLN A 45 26.38 -3.39 -17.01
CA GLN A 45 27.25 -2.22 -17.19
C GLN A 45 26.73 -1.24 -18.25
N THR A 46 25.94 -1.73 -19.22
CA THR A 46 25.28 -0.92 -20.26
C THR A 46 24.03 -0.16 -19.79
N ILE A 47 23.49 -0.47 -18.61
CA ILE A 47 22.21 0.09 -18.15
C ILE A 47 22.49 1.36 -17.33
N ASP A 48 22.32 2.53 -17.94
CA ASP A 48 22.35 3.80 -17.22
C ASP A 48 20.99 4.02 -16.53
N ILE A 49 20.87 3.55 -15.28
CA ILE A 49 19.60 3.55 -14.54
C ILE A 49 19.07 4.98 -14.35
N ASP A 50 19.93 5.93 -13.96
CA ASP A 50 19.54 7.32 -13.74
C ASP A 50 19.01 7.97 -15.01
N TRP A 51 19.72 7.81 -16.12
CA TRP A 51 19.27 8.31 -17.42
C TRP A 51 17.91 7.72 -17.82
N ASN A 52 17.65 6.44 -17.54
CA ASN A 52 16.37 5.81 -17.85
C ASN A 52 15.21 6.31 -16.97
N PHE A 53 15.43 6.61 -15.68
CA PHE A 53 14.41 7.27 -14.85
C PHE A 53 14.09 8.67 -15.37
N ASP A 54 15.10 9.44 -15.74
CA ASP A 54 14.92 10.79 -16.27
C ASP A 54 14.19 10.80 -17.62
N GLU A 55 14.54 9.89 -18.53
CA GLU A 55 13.89 9.76 -19.84
C GLU A 55 12.46 9.24 -19.73
N ALA A 56 12.18 8.30 -18.82
CA ALA A 56 10.81 7.88 -18.54
C ALA A 56 9.97 9.07 -18.03
N TYR A 57 10.51 9.87 -17.10
CA TYR A 57 9.85 11.11 -16.65
C TYR A 57 9.61 12.10 -17.81
N ARG A 58 10.60 12.36 -18.67
CA ARG A 58 10.44 13.21 -19.87
C ARG A 58 9.40 12.66 -20.84
N HIS A 59 9.37 11.33 -21.04
CA HIS A 59 8.42 10.64 -21.90
C HIS A 59 6.97 10.84 -21.43
N TYR A 60 6.70 10.69 -20.13
CA TYR A 60 5.36 10.90 -19.57
C TYR A 60 4.96 12.37 -19.50
N ARG A 61 5.89 13.27 -19.15
CA ARG A 61 5.64 14.73 -19.16
C ARG A 61 5.40 15.29 -20.57
N GLY A 62 6.04 14.71 -21.59
CA GLY A 62 5.92 15.14 -22.99
C GLY A 62 4.65 14.66 -23.70
N ARG A 63 3.92 13.68 -23.15
CA ARG A 63 2.62 13.26 -23.69
C ARG A 63 1.54 14.28 -23.34
N ASN A 64 1.21 15.15 -24.29
CA ASN A 64 -0.06 15.86 -24.28
C ASN A 64 -1.21 14.84 -24.15
N LEU A 65 -2.19 15.12 -23.29
CA LEU A 65 -3.34 14.24 -22.98
C LEU A 65 -4.19 13.83 -24.21
N ASN A 66 -3.95 14.42 -25.38
CA ASN A 66 -4.65 14.14 -26.64
C ASN A 66 -3.92 13.17 -27.58
N THR A 67 -2.67 12.77 -27.31
CA THR A 67 -1.92 11.85 -28.19
C THR A 67 -1.88 10.44 -27.60
N SER A 68 -2.69 9.55 -28.19
CA SER A 68 -2.83 8.12 -27.85
C SER A 68 -3.25 7.86 -26.39
N ASN A 69 -4.53 7.53 -26.21
CA ASN A 69 -5.10 7.23 -24.89
C ASN A 69 -4.30 6.09 -24.22
N PRO A 70 -3.67 6.30 -23.04
CA PRO A 70 -2.86 5.27 -22.37
C PRO A 70 -3.64 3.96 -22.14
N ALA A 71 -4.94 4.09 -21.90
CA ALA A 71 -5.85 2.98 -21.65
C ALA A 71 -6.41 2.31 -22.95
N GLN A 72 -5.76 2.43 -24.11
CA GLN A 72 -6.18 1.66 -25.28
C GLN A 72 -5.78 0.19 -25.13
N ILE A 73 -6.79 -0.68 -25.00
CA ILE A 73 -6.60 -2.13 -24.99
C ILE A 73 -6.36 -2.62 -26.42
N HIS A 74 -5.33 -3.42 -26.59
CA HIS A 74 -4.99 -4.16 -27.81
C HIS A 74 -5.10 -5.66 -27.56
N GLU A 75 -5.48 -6.43 -28.58
CA GLU A 75 -5.49 -7.91 -28.53
C GLU A 75 -4.26 -8.46 -29.26
N ALA A 76 -3.55 -9.39 -28.61
CA ALA A 76 -2.41 -10.11 -29.16
C ALA A 76 -2.86 -11.32 -30.01
N TYR A 77 -1.96 -11.90 -30.80
CA TYR A 77 -2.30 -13.08 -31.63
C TYR A 77 -2.67 -14.31 -30.80
N ASP A 78 -2.27 -14.37 -29.52
CA ASP A 78 -2.64 -15.41 -28.55
C ASP A 78 -3.89 -15.06 -27.73
N ARG A 79 -4.64 -14.01 -28.15
CA ARG A 79 -5.87 -13.48 -27.53
C ARG A 79 -5.68 -12.85 -26.15
N ARG A 80 -4.45 -12.52 -25.74
CA ARG A 80 -4.22 -11.70 -24.54
C ARG A 80 -4.53 -10.24 -24.83
N ASN A 81 -5.11 -9.57 -23.84
CA ASN A 81 -5.30 -8.12 -23.86
C ASN A 81 -4.09 -7.42 -23.24
N PHE A 82 -3.59 -6.37 -23.89
CA PHE A 82 -2.43 -5.60 -23.43
C PHE A 82 -2.61 -4.09 -23.62
N TYR A 83 -1.91 -3.31 -22.80
CA TYR A 83 -1.65 -1.89 -23.04
C TYR A 83 -0.25 -1.73 -23.65
N ASN A 84 -0.04 -0.68 -24.44
CA ASN A 84 1.23 -0.42 -25.17
C ASN A 84 1.72 1.03 -24.97
N ASP A 85 1.72 1.45 -23.72
CA ASP A 85 1.94 2.84 -23.31
C ASP A 85 3.12 2.99 -22.32
N ALA A 86 3.71 1.90 -21.85
CA ALA A 86 4.86 1.87 -20.96
C ALA A 86 6.20 2.21 -21.66
N PHE A 87 7.17 2.68 -20.88
CA PHE A 87 8.52 3.00 -21.37
C PHE A 87 9.45 1.79 -21.18
N LEU A 88 10.02 1.27 -22.27
CA LEU A 88 10.97 0.15 -22.19
C LEU A 88 12.34 0.63 -21.72
N VAL A 89 12.79 0.12 -20.57
CA VAL A 89 14.11 0.41 -19.99
C VAL A 89 15.15 -0.62 -20.46
N HIS A 90 14.85 -1.92 -20.30
CA HIS A 90 15.81 -2.99 -20.61
C HIS A 90 15.14 -4.34 -20.84
N GLN A 91 15.67 -5.18 -21.74
CA GLN A 91 15.27 -6.61 -21.85
C GLN A 91 16.36 -7.51 -21.25
N PHE A 92 16.03 -8.25 -20.20
CA PHE A 92 16.98 -9.14 -19.52
C PHE A 92 17.17 -10.47 -20.26
N GLY A 93 16.16 -10.90 -21.03
CA GLY A 93 16.07 -12.28 -21.50
C GLY A 93 15.96 -13.21 -20.30
N THR A 94 16.71 -14.32 -20.31
CA THR A 94 16.67 -15.35 -19.26
C THR A 94 17.52 -15.04 -18.03
N ARG A 95 18.26 -13.92 -17.99
CA ARG A 95 19.24 -13.59 -16.94
C ARG A 95 18.67 -13.43 -15.52
N LEU A 96 17.36 -13.25 -15.36
CA LEU A 96 16.74 -13.12 -14.02
C LEU A 96 16.17 -14.45 -13.48
N SER A 97 16.10 -15.50 -14.30
CA SER A 97 15.43 -16.75 -13.95
C SER A 97 16.24 -17.53 -12.92
N SER A 98 17.54 -17.72 -13.17
CA SER A 98 18.51 -18.23 -12.21
C SER A 98 19.14 -17.11 -11.35
N PRO A 99 19.70 -17.42 -10.16
CA PRO A 99 20.65 -16.54 -9.48
C PRO A 99 21.88 -16.23 -10.34
N SER A 100 22.59 -15.14 -10.03
CA SER A 100 23.82 -14.74 -10.72
C SER A 100 24.81 -14.08 -9.76
N GLU A 101 26.08 -13.93 -10.15
CA GLU A 101 27.04 -13.13 -9.37
C GLU A 101 26.84 -11.61 -9.54
N CYS A 102 26.02 -11.18 -10.52
CA CYS A 102 25.78 -9.76 -10.79
C CYS A 102 24.77 -9.19 -9.77
N PRO A 103 25.15 -8.22 -8.91
CA PRO A 103 24.28 -7.73 -7.85
C PRO A 103 23.04 -7.00 -8.40
N LEU A 104 23.17 -6.28 -9.53
CA LEU A 104 22.03 -5.62 -10.18
C LEU A 104 21.06 -6.62 -10.82
N CYS A 105 21.55 -7.74 -11.37
CA CYS A 105 20.68 -8.84 -11.80
C CYS A 105 19.94 -9.43 -10.59
N ASN A 106 20.62 -9.69 -9.48
CA ASN A 106 19.99 -10.25 -8.28
C ASN A 106 18.93 -9.32 -7.68
N PHE A 107 19.18 -8.00 -7.68
CA PHE A 107 18.21 -6.98 -7.30
C PHE A 107 16.94 -7.11 -8.16
N PHE A 108 17.02 -6.98 -9.49
CA PHE A 108 15.85 -7.09 -10.36
C PHE A 108 15.19 -8.48 -10.32
N ARG A 109 15.98 -9.54 -10.13
CA ARG A 109 15.50 -10.92 -9.94
C ARG A 109 14.61 -11.05 -8.70
N SER A 110 14.87 -10.30 -7.63
CA SER A 110 14.16 -10.40 -6.35
C SER A 110 12.76 -9.77 -6.34
N ILE A 111 12.44 -8.98 -7.37
CA ILE A 111 11.20 -8.18 -7.51
C ILE A 111 10.48 -8.46 -8.83
N ARG A 112 10.72 -9.64 -9.42
CA ARG A 112 10.12 -10.03 -10.71
C ARG A 112 8.73 -10.61 -10.52
N ALA A 113 7.77 -10.13 -11.30
CA ALA A 113 6.42 -10.66 -11.30
C ALA A 113 6.40 -12.11 -11.84
N GLN A 114 5.52 -12.96 -11.29
CA GLN A 114 5.32 -14.37 -11.73
C GLN A 114 6.63 -15.20 -11.89
N PRO A 115 7.48 -15.30 -10.85
CA PRO A 115 8.85 -15.81 -10.95
C PRO A 115 8.99 -17.26 -11.45
N ASP A 116 7.93 -18.06 -11.31
CA ASP A 116 7.88 -19.49 -11.63
C ASP A 116 7.09 -19.80 -12.93
N ALA A 117 6.39 -18.81 -13.51
CA ALA A 117 5.60 -18.99 -14.73
C ALA A 117 6.36 -18.60 -16.01
N HIS A 118 7.41 -17.78 -15.88
CA HIS A 118 8.12 -17.20 -17.01
C HIS A 118 9.64 -17.30 -16.87
N GLU A 119 10.32 -17.61 -17.99
CA GLU A 119 11.78 -17.64 -18.07
C GLU A 119 12.38 -16.35 -18.63
N ARG A 120 11.60 -15.43 -19.18
CA ARG A 120 12.09 -14.21 -19.83
C ARG A 120 11.50 -12.96 -19.18
N TYR A 121 12.34 -11.94 -18.96
CA TYR A 121 11.95 -10.72 -18.25
C TYR A 121 12.44 -9.43 -18.92
N LYS A 122 11.70 -8.36 -18.71
CA LYS A 122 12.01 -6.98 -19.11
C LYS A 122 11.74 -6.00 -17.98
N LEU A 123 12.40 -4.85 -18.03
CA LEU A 123 12.20 -3.71 -17.15
C LEU A 123 11.38 -2.66 -17.91
N LEU A 124 10.18 -2.39 -17.41
CA LEU A 124 9.34 -1.29 -17.89
C LEU A 124 9.31 -0.18 -16.84
N ALA A 125 9.25 1.06 -17.29
CA ALA A 125 8.92 2.21 -16.46
C ALA A 125 7.47 2.66 -16.72
N PHE A 126 6.86 3.25 -15.69
CA PHE A 126 5.47 3.68 -15.62
C PHE A 126 5.38 5.01 -14.85
N PRO A 127 4.38 5.87 -15.10
CA PRO A 127 4.17 7.06 -14.29
C PRO A 127 3.67 6.67 -12.89
N SER A 128 4.11 7.39 -11.87
CA SER A 128 3.75 7.16 -10.46
C SER A 128 2.25 7.29 -10.20
N SER A 129 1.52 8.08 -10.99
CA SER A 129 0.06 8.15 -10.97
C SER A 129 -0.65 6.82 -11.24
N ASP A 130 0.01 5.88 -11.93
CA ASP A 130 -0.57 4.61 -12.36
C ASP A 130 -0.18 3.46 -11.42
N ALA A 131 0.46 3.78 -10.28
CA ALA A 131 0.76 2.82 -9.24
C ALA A 131 -0.52 2.36 -8.51
N TRP A 132 -0.58 1.07 -8.21
CA TRP A 132 -1.69 0.38 -7.52
C TRP A 132 -2.04 0.88 -6.11
N ILE A 133 -1.29 1.85 -5.58
CA ILE A 133 -1.61 2.50 -4.31
C ILE A 133 -2.74 3.53 -4.47
N PHE A 134 -3.00 3.99 -5.71
CA PHE A 134 -4.03 4.97 -6.03
C PHE A 134 -5.33 4.35 -6.59
N HIS A 135 -6.47 4.97 -6.27
CA HIS A 135 -7.78 4.60 -6.78
C HIS A 135 -7.97 5.11 -8.21
N GLY A 136 -7.51 4.33 -9.19
CA GLY A 136 -7.42 4.73 -10.60
C GLY A 136 -8.68 5.31 -11.24
N ALA A 137 -9.89 4.98 -10.76
CA ALA A 137 -11.13 5.60 -11.25
C ALA A 137 -11.32 7.04 -10.73
N GLN A 138 -11.02 7.30 -9.45
CA GLN A 138 -11.12 8.64 -8.86
C GLN A 138 -10.04 9.56 -9.43
N LEU A 139 -8.84 9.02 -9.65
CA LEU A 139 -7.79 9.69 -10.42
C LEU A 139 -8.27 10.09 -11.84
N LYS A 140 -8.94 9.20 -12.57
CA LYS A 140 -9.44 9.47 -13.93
C LYS A 140 -10.59 10.49 -13.96
N GLU A 141 -11.39 10.57 -12.90
CA GLU A 141 -12.38 11.63 -12.75
C GLU A 141 -11.71 12.99 -12.44
N ALA A 142 -10.74 13.00 -11.53
CA ALA A 142 -9.93 14.17 -11.19
C ALA A 142 -8.97 14.63 -12.30
N GLN A 143 -8.65 13.80 -13.30
CA GLN A 143 -7.89 14.22 -14.49
C GLN A 143 -8.55 15.35 -15.30
N ARG A 144 -9.83 15.64 -15.05
CA ARG A 144 -10.55 16.79 -15.62
C ARG A 144 -10.38 18.08 -14.80
N ASP A 145 -9.84 17.98 -13.58
CA ASP A 145 -9.52 19.11 -12.72
C ASP A 145 -8.13 19.67 -13.06
N VAL A 146 -8.05 21.00 -13.14
CA VAL A 146 -6.81 21.75 -13.39
C VAL A 146 -5.79 21.53 -12.26
N ASN A 147 -6.27 21.40 -11.01
CA ASN A 147 -5.45 21.20 -9.83
C ASN A 147 -4.73 19.84 -9.85
N TRP A 148 -5.41 18.79 -10.30
CA TRP A 148 -4.81 17.47 -10.47
C TRP A 148 -3.78 17.45 -11.60
N GLN A 149 -4.05 18.15 -12.72
CA GLN A 149 -3.08 18.27 -13.81
C GLN A 149 -1.81 19.01 -13.38
N ASP A 150 -1.94 20.05 -12.56
CA ASP A 150 -0.82 20.82 -11.99
C ASP A 150 -0.02 20.00 -10.96
N LEU A 151 -0.69 19.25 -10.07
CA LEU A 151 -0.05 18.27 -9.18
C LEU A 151 0.74 17.22 -9.97
N ARG A 152 0.11 16.59 -10.95
CA ARG A 152 0.75 15.56 -11.79
C ARG A 152 1.96 16.13 -12.54
N THR A 153 1.83 17.30 -13.17
CA THR A 153 2.91 17.91 -13.96
C THR A 153 4.16 18.22 -13.11
N ARG A 154 3.99 18.53 -11.82
CA ARG A 154 5.09 18.86 -10.91
C ARG A 154 5.66 17.65 -10.17
N HIS A 155 4.84 16.67 -9.78
CA HIS A 155 5.20 15.64 -8.81
C HIS A 155 5.12 14.19 -9.33
N ASP A 156 4.51 13.93 -10.49
CA ASP A 156 4.43 12.59 -11.08
C ASP A 156 5.81 12.17 -11.64
N ARG A 157 6.41 11.13 -11.05
CA ARG A 157 7.71 10.57 -11.47
C ARG A 157 7.52 9.26 -12.21
N ALA A 158 8.63 8.60 -12.55
CA ALA A 158 8.61 7.25 -13.05
C ALA A 158 8.98 6.24 -11.94
N PHE A 159 8.24 5.14 -11.84
CA PHE A 159 8.70 3.91 -11.20
C PHE A 159 9.04 2.86 -12.25
N MET A 160 9.76 1.81 -11.87
CA MET A 160 10.05 0.67 -12.75
C MET A 160 9.56 -0.64 -12.16
N ALA A 161 9.11 -1.56 -13.01
CA ALA A 161 8.72 -2.91 -12.62
C ALA A 161 9.34 -3.97 -13.53
N VAL A 162 9.70 -5.11 -12.93
CA VAL A 162 10.28 -6.26 -13.63
C VAL A 162 9.16 -7.23 -13.98
N VAL A 163 8.86 -7.33 -15.27
CA VAL A 163 7.69 -8.04 -15.79
C VAL A 163 8.10 -9.08 -16.85
N PRO A 164 7.24 -10.08 -17.15
CA PRO A 164 7.50 -11.03 -18.22
C PRO A 164 7.76 -10.39 -19.58
N ASP A 165 8.74 -10.92 -20.31
CA ASP A 165 9.05 -10.54 -21.69
C ASP A 165 8.38 -11.54 -22.64
N LEU A 166 7.08 -11.34 -22.87
CA LEU A 166 6.24 -12.18 -23.72
C LEU A 166 6.44 -11.85 -25.20
N GLU A 167 6.67 -12.87 -26.03
CA GLU A 167 6.83 -12.72 -27.48
C GLU A 167 5.53 -12.32 -28.21
N SER A 168 4.37 -12.52 -27.56
CA SER A 168 3.05 -12.20 -28.14
C SER A 168 2.66 -10.73 -28.12
N ILE A 169 3.39 -9.89 -27.37
CA ILE A 169 3.13 -8.45 -27.23
C ILE A 169 4.38 -7.61 -27.54
N PRO A 170 4.24 -6.33 -27.93
CA PRO A 170 5.39 -5.44 -28.13
C PRO A 170 6.32 -5.35 -26.91
N PRO A 171 7.63 -5.05 -27.09
CA PRO A 171 8.54 -4.83 -25.98
C PRO A 171 8.08 -3.75 -24.99
N THR A 172 7.42 -2.69 -25.46
CA THR A 172 6.80 -1.62 -24.65
C THR A 172 5.45 -1.97 -24.04
N ALA A 173 4.88 -3.13 -24.35
CA ALA A 173 3.56 -3.53 -23.89
C ALA A 173 3.57 -4.33 -22.59
N HIS A 174 2.45 -4.31 -21.88
CA HIS A 174 2.18 -5.14 -20.70
C HIS A 174 0.76 -5.68 -20.71
N ASP A 175 0.56 -6.82 -20.07
CA ASP A 175 -0.79 -7.36 -19.83
C ASP A 175 -1.63 -6.35 -19.03
N ILE A 176 -2.94 -6.30 -19.33
CA ILE A 176 -3.87 -5.38 -18.67
C ILE A 176 -3.98 -5.60 -17.14
N THR A 177 -3.55 -6.76 -16.65
CA THR A 177 -3.60 -7.14 -15.22
C THR A 177 -2.32 -6.82 -14.44
N TRP A 178 -1.19 -6.52 -15.08
CA TRP A 178 0.09 -6.50 -14.33
C TRP A 178 0.18 -5.40 -13.27
N LEU A 179 -0.33 -4.19 -13.54
CA LEU A 179 -0.37 -3.09 -12.57
C LEU A 179 -1.37 -3.36 -11.43
N ASP A 180 -2.51 -3.99 -11.73
CA ASP A 180 -3.58 -4.24 -10.75
C ASP A 180 -3.30 -5.47 -9.85
N TYR A 181 -2.44 -6.41 -10.27
CA TYR A 181 -2.26 -7.70 -9.58
C TYR A 181 -0.81 -8.15 -9.36
N GLU A 182 0.01 -8.13 -10.41
CA GLU A 182 1.30 -8.82 -10.43
C GLU A 182 2.42 -7.97 -9.82
N ILE A 183 2.49 -6.70 -10.20
CA ILE A 183 3.40 -5.72 -9.62
C ILE A 183 3.09 -5.51 -8.11
N PRO A 184 1.82 -5.36 -7.67
CA PRO A 184 1.45 -5.37 -6.25
C PRO A 184 1.91 -6.61 -5.47
N ALA A 185 2.12 -7.76 -6.11
CA ALA A 185 2.54 -8.98 -5.42
C ALA A 185 4.05 -9.04 -5.14
N VAL A 186 4.86 -8.20 -5.80
CA VAL A 186 6.34 -8.25 -5.74
C VAL A 186 6.99 -6.90 -5.42
N GLY A 187 6.25 -5.80 -5.59
CA GLY A 187 6.72 -4.44 -5.41
C GLY A 187 7.20 -3.77 -6.70
N ALA A 188 7.62 -2.51 -6.58
CA ALA A 188 8.12 -1.69 -7.69
C ALA A 188 9.32 -0.83 -7.28
N VAL A 189 10.21 -0.57 -8.24
CA VAL A 189 11.45 0.17 -8.04
C VAL A 189 11.25 1.67 -8.20
N PHE A 190 11.69 2.41 -7.20
CA PHE A 190 11.84 3.86 -7.25
C PHE A 190 13.32 4.22 -7.08
N ARG A 191 13.70 5.39 -7.57
CA ARG A 191 15.04 5.96 -7.42
C ARG A 191 14.99 7.12 -6.42
N GLN A 192 15.75 7.00 -5.35
CA GLN A 192 16.12 8.11 -4.48
C GLN A 192 17.45 8.69 -4.95
N LEU A 193 17.51 10.01 -5.18
CA LEU A 193 18.72 10.70 -5.62
C LEU A 193 19.71 10.93 -4.48
N ALA A 194 20.97 11.13 -4.82
CA ALA A 194 22.01 11.47 -3.85
C ALA A 194 21.85 12.91 -3.33
N GLY A 195 21.48 13.04 -2.05
CA GLY A 195 21.28 14.32 -1.35
C GLY A 195 19.81 14.62 -1.07
N ASN A 196 19.54 15.62 -0.21
CA ASN A 196 18.18 16.05 0.11
C ASN A 196 17.56 16.78 -1.09
N SER A 197 16.93 16.05 -2.02
CA SER A 197 16.00 16.66 -2.97
C SER A 197 14.79 17.18 -2.18
N SER A 198 14.62 18.50 -2.17
CA SER A 198 13.40 19.16 -1.67
C SER A 198 12.18 18.94 -2.57
N ASP A 199 12.39 18.34 -3.75
CA ASP A 199 11.34 17.87 -4.63
C ASP A 199 10.58 16.75 -3.95
N GLN A 200 9.34 17.04 -3.58
CA GLN A 200 8.40 16.07 -3.07
C GLN A 200 7.74 15.36 -4.24
N ASP A 201 7.84 14.05 -4.30
CA ASP A 201 7.25 13.24 -5.35
C ASP A 201 5.80 12.84 -4.97
N LEU A 202 4.99 12.53 -5.99
CA LEU A 202 3.62 12.05 -5.80
C LEU A 202 3.60 10.71 -5.04
N LEU A 203 4.55 9.85 -5.38
CA LEU A 203 4.86 8.58 -4.73
C LEU A 203 6.35 8.28 -4.91
N GLY A 204 7.04 8.05 -3.81
CA GLY A 204 8.41 7.56 -3.75
C GLY A 204 8.52 6.28 -2.91
N ALA A 205 9.71 5.69 -2.86
CA ALA A 205 10.02 4.61 -1.94
C ALA A 205 10.87 5.14 -0.78
N ARG A 206 10.59 4.65 0.43
CA ARG A 206 11.35 4.94 1.65
C ARG A 206 12.20 3.72 2.02
N GLU A 207 13.42 3.93 2.47
CA GLU A 207 14.22 2.85 3.06
C GLU A 207 13.61 2.46 4.42
N ILE A 208 13.27 1.18 4.60
CA ILE A 208 12.72 0.68 5.87
C ILE A 208 13.82 0.05 6.74
N PRO A 209 13.82 0.28 8.06
CA PRO A 209 14.70 -0.43 8.97
C PRO A 209 14.33 -1.92 9.08
N SER A 210 15.32 -2.75 9.43
CA SER A 210 15.14 -4.17 9.72
C SER A 210 14.32 -4.43 10.99
N THR A 211 14.18 -3.41 11.83
CA THR A 211 13.39 -3.39 13.07
C THR A 211 12.16 -2.49 12.93
N PHE A 212 11.19 -2.63 13.82
CA PHE A 212 9.96 -1.85 13.84
C PHE A 212 10.20 -0.34 13.89
N ASP A 213 9.76 0.39 12.85
CA ASP A 213 9.83 1.84 12.78
C ASP A 213 8.77 2.53 13.63
N LEU A 214 9.12 2.74 14.89
CA LEU A 214 8.31 3.48 15.85
C LEU A 214 8.09 4.95 15.44
N GLY A 215 9.00 5.55 14.65
CA GLY A 215 8.88 6.94 14.20
C GLY A 215 7.75 7.07 13.18
N GLN A 216 7.76 6.19 12.18
CA GLN A 216 6.72 6.14 11.14
C GLN A 216 5.32 5.89 11.74
N VAL A 217 5.19 4.95 12.68
CA VAL A 217 3.89 4.64 13.30
C VAL A 217 3.39 5.77 14.20
N ARG A 218 4.28 6.45 14.92
CA ARG A 218 3.89 7.66 15.69
C ARG A 218 3.40 8.77 14.76
N MET A 219 4.11 9.03 13.66
CA MET A 219 3.68 10.02 12.66
C MET A 219 2.27 9.72 12.12
N TRP A 220 1.98 8.47 11.74
CA TRP A 220 0.63 8.09 11.29
C TRP A 220 -0.44 8.21 12.37
N LEU A 221 -0.11 7.88 13.63
CA LEU A 221 -1.02 8.02 14.76
C LEU A 221 -1.33 9.50 15.08
N ASP A 222 -0.32 10.36 15.02
CA ASP A 222 -0.44 11.80 15.28
C ASP A 222 -1.26 12.48 14.18
N VAL A 223 -0.93 12.22 12.90
CA VAL A 223 -1.76 12.58 11.73
C VAL A 223 -3.22 12.16 11.90
N CYS A 224 -3.44 10.91 12.33
CA CYS A 224 -4.78 10.36 12.51
C CYS A 224 -5.55 11.00 13.69
N ARG A 225 -4.85 11.66 14.61
CA ARG A 225 -5.42 12.37 15.75
C ARG A 225 -5.64 13.86 15.46
N SER A 226 -4.79 14.50 14.65
CA SER A 226 -4.91 15.91 14.31
C SER A 226 -5.85 16.15 13.11
N GLU A 227 -5.68 15.42 12.00
CA GLU A 227 -6.32 15.77 10.73
C GLU A 227 -7.68 15.09 10.49
N HIS A 228 -7.86 13.85 10.97
CA HIS A 228 -9.02 13.03 10.58
C HIS A 228 -10.32 13.30 11.36
N GLY A 229 -10.31 14.23 12.33
CA GLY A 229 -11.50 14.69 13.04
C GLY A 229 -12.45 13.57 13.51
N ASP A 230 -13.75 13.79 13.34
CA ASP A 230 -14.80 12.87 13.82
C ASP A 230 -14.86 11.53 13.07
N ALA A 231 -14.15 11.39 11.94
CA ALA A 231 -14.06 10.12 11.22
C ALA A 231 -13.17 9.11 11.96
N CYS A 232 -12.12 9.57 12.65
CA CYS A 232 -11.20 8.72 13.43
C CYS A 232 -11.25 8.92 14.96
N LYS A 233 -12.06 9.85 15.49
CA LYS A 233 -12.35 9.88 16.93
C LYS A 233 -13.12 8.62 17.35
N GLN A 234 -12.90 8.18 18.60
CA GLN A 234 -13.68 7.11 19.21
C GLN A 234 -15.15 7.51 19.26
N ARG A 235 -16.03 6.65 18.73
CA ARG A 235 -17.49 6.84 18.80
C ARG A 235 -17.98 6.38 20.17
N ALA A 236 -17.93 7.29 21.14
CA ALA A 236 -18.38 7.03 22.51
C ALA A 236 -19.92 6.94 22.60
N SER A 237 -20.51 5.78 22.26
CA SER A 237 -21.96 5.53 22.46
C SER A 237 -22.36 4.04 22.46
N TYR A 238 -21.70 3.17 23.22
CA TYR A 238 -22.16 1.79 23.48
C TYR A 238 -22.02 1.40 24.95
N GLU A 239 -22.78 0.37 25.38
CA GLU A 239 -22.88 -0.05 26.78
C GLU A 239 -21.49 -0.27 27.42
N PRO A 240 -21.23 0.29 28.63
CA PRO A 240 -19.98 0.08 29.32
C PRO A 240 -19.81 -1.40 29.72
N ILE A 241 -18.56 -1.87 29.75
CA ILE A 241 -18.25 -3.20 30.28
C ILE A 241 -18.29 -3.13 31.81
N THR A 242 -19.26 -3.82 32.42
CA THR A 242 -19.58 -3.73 33.85
C THR A 242 -18.97 -4.84 34.71
N ARG A 243 -18.43 -5.90 34.09
CA ARG A 243 -17.74 -7.01 34.77
C ARG A 243 -16.64 -7.61 33.89
N GLY A 244 -15.58 -8.15 34.50
CA GLY A 244 -14.57 -8.95 33.80
C GLY A 244 -13.60 -8.19 32.89
N PHE A 245 -13.64 -6.85 32.86
CA PHE A 245 -12.72 -6.07 32.03
C PHE A 245 -11.30 -6.13 32.59
N ARG A 246 -10.48 -6.97 31.98
CA ARG A 246 -9.06 -7.14 32.30
C ARG A 246 -8.19 -6.68 31.15
N LEU A 247 -6.99 -6.22 31.51
CA LEU A 247 -5.96 -5.77 30.60
C LEU A 247 -4.60 -6.30 31.04
N ILE A 248 -3.72 -6.57 30.08
CA ILE A 248 -2.32 -6.88 30.34
C ILE A 248 -1.59 -5.57 30.65
N ASN A 249 -1.00 -5.46 31.83
CA ASN A 249 -0.14 -4.35 32.20
C ASN A 249 1.25 -4.52 31.60
N CYS A 250 1.49 -3.84 30.48
CA CYS A 250 2.74 -3.84 29.71
C CYS A 250 3.91 -3.10 30.38
N SER A 251 3.69 -2.48 31.56
CA SER A 251 4.76 -1.82 32.32
C SER A 251 5.47 -2.74 33.31
N LYS A 252 4.94 -3.96 33.52
CA LYS A 252 5.55 -4.99 34.38
C LYS A 252 6.38 -5.97 33.55
N ASP A 253 7.37 -6.59 34.20
CA ASP A 253 8.20 -7.65 33.62
C ASP A 253 8.34 -8.81 34.64
N PRO A 254 7.71 -9.98 34.41
CA PRO A 254 6.83 -10.28 33.28
C PRO A 254 5.54 -9.44 33.31
N PRO A 255 4.81 -9.32 32.19
CA PRO A 255 3.52 -8.64 32.18
C PRO A 255 2.49 -9.38 33.04
N GLU A 256 1.51 -8.66 33.58
CA GLU A 256 0.47 -9.23 34.44
C GLU A 256 -0.93 -8.85 33.94
N VAL A 257 -1.91 -9.74 34.11
CA VAL A 257 -3.32 -9.48 33.78
C VAL A 257 -4.01 -8.86 34.99
N GLU A 258 -4.55 -7.66 34.85
CA GLU A 258 -5.17 -6.88 35.92
C GLU A 258 -6.61 -6.50 35.57
N GLU A 259 -7.53 -6.47 36.54
CA GLU A 259 -8.83 -5.81 36.35
C GLU A 259 -8.65 -4.29 36.27
N GLN A 260 -9.37 -3.66 35.34
CA GLN A 260 -9.31 -2.22 35.12
C GLN A 260 -10.73 -1.64 34.97
N PRO A 261 -10.96 -0.36 35.33
CA PRO A 261 -12.24 0.27 35.06
C PRO A 261 -12.44 0.47 33.55
N TRP A 262 -13.69 0.34 33.09
CA TRP A 262 -14.04 0.64 31.71
C TRP A 262 -13.72 2.11 31.37
N GLY A 263 -13.18 2.35 30.17
CA GLY A 263 -12.66 3.66 29.75
C GLY A 263 -11.17 3.89 30.05
N THR A 264 -10.49 2.93 30.70
CA THR A 264 -9.01 2.90 30.77
C THR A 264 -8.43 2.82 29.34
N PRO A 265 -7.52 3.70 28.90
CA PRO A 265 -6.93 3.64 27.55
C PRO A 265 -6.06 2.39 27.33
N TYR A 266 -6.21 1.76 26.16
CA TYR A 266 -5.53 0.50 25.83
C TYR A 266 -5.37 0.29 24.32
N ALA A 267 -4.39 -0.54 23.96
CA ALA A 267 -4.29 -1.18 22.66
C ALA A 267 -4.99 -2.55 22.68
N ALA A 268 -5.42 -3.07 21.54
CA ALA A 268 -5.88 -4.47 21.41
C ALA A 268 -4.94 -5.28 20.52
N LEU A 269 -4.91 -6.62 20.67
CA LEU A 269 -4.20 -7.54 19.78
C LEU A 269 -5.18 -8.48 19.07
N SER A 270 -5.14 -8.48 17.75
CA SER A 270 -5.85 -9.42 16.87
C SER A 270 -4.84 -10.33 16.17
N TYR A 271 -4.97 -11.64 16.36
CA TYR A 271 -3.97 -12.63 15.94
C TYR A 271 -4.56 -14.04 15.79
N VAL A 272 -3.81 -14.95 15.16
CA VAL A 272 -4.14 -16.38 15.14
C VAL A 272 -3.52 -17.04 16.36
N TRP A 273 -4.33 -17.69 17.20
CA TRP A 273 -3.84 -18.37 18.40
C TRP A 273 -2.86 -19.51 18.08
N GLY A 274 -3.08 -20.26 17.00
CA GLY A 274 -2.30 -21.46 16.68
C GLY A 274 -2.74 -22.70 17.49
N SER A 275 -1.92 -23.75 17.49
CA SER A 275 -2.22 -25.04 18.15
C SER A 275 -0.99 -25.84 18.60
N THR A 276 0.22 -25.35 18.34
CA THR A 276 1.47 -25.98 18.80
C THR A 276 1.69 -25.78 20.30
N SER A 277 2.61 -26.51 20.91
CA SER A 277 2.98 -26.28 22.32
C SER A 277 3.53 -24.87 22.57
N ALA A 278 4.26 -24.30 21.61
CA ALA A 278 4.78 -22.95 21.69
C ALA A 278 3.69 -21.87 21.50
N ASP A 279 2.68 -22.15 20.68
CA ASP A 279 1.49 -21.30 20.57
C ASP A 279 0.69 -21.28 21.88
N LEU A 280 0.65 -22.42 22.57
CA LEU A 280 -0.11 -22.61 23.81
C LEU A 280 0.57 -22.05 25.06
N ASP A 281 1.78 -21.49 24.94
CA ASP A 281 2.43 -20.74 26.03
C ASP A 281 1.51 -19.61 26.56
N PRO A 282 1.60 -19.22 27.85
CA PRO A 282 0.86 -18.06 28.38
C PRO A 282 1.33 -16.71 27.81
N TRP A 283 2.60 -16.61 27.44
CA TRP A 283 3.28 -15.41 26.93
C TRP A 283 3.97 -15.69 25.58
N PRO A 284 3.22 -16.14 24.57
CA PRO A 284 3.79 -16.54 23.29
C PRO A 284 4.35 -15.32 22.55
N ALA A 285 5.28 -15.55 21.61
CA ALA A 285 6.08 -14.50 20.97
C ALA A 285 5.25 -13.31 20.47
N THR A 286 4.15 -13.56 19.76
CA THR A 286 3.26 -12.51 19.22
C THR A 286 2.65 -11.62 20.31
N VAL A 287 2.31 -12.18 21.48
CA VAL A 287 1.77 -11.42 22.62
C VAL A 287 2.87 -10.56 23.26
N MET A 288 4.06 -11.13 23.47
CA MET A 288 5.19 -10.39 24.06
C MET A 288 5.72 -9.28 23.12
N ASP A 289 5.65 -9.49 21.81
CA ASP A 289 5.97 -8.47 20.82
C ASP A 289 4.90 -7.36 20.79
N ALA A 290 3.62 -7.71 20.90
CA ALA A 290 2.54 -6.74 21.04
C ALA A 290 2.64 -5.91 22.33
N VAL A 291 3.05 -6.52 23.45
CA VAL A 291 3.40 -5.83 24.71
C VAL A 291 4.53 -4.82 24.48
N GLU A 292 5.58 -5.18 23.73
CA GLU A 292 6.66 -4.25 23.41
C GLU A 292 6.20 -3.08 22.52
N VAL A 293 5.39 -3.34 21.49
CA VAL A 293 4.83 -2.30 20.60
C VAL A 293 3.94 -1.35 21.40
N THR A 294 3.08 -1.88 22.27
CA THR A 294 2.18 -1.12 23.16
C THR A 294 2.99 -0.17 24.05
N ARG A 295 4.01 -0.70 24.74
CA ARG A 295 4.93 0.08 25.59
C ARG A 295 5.70 1.14 24.78
N LYS A 296 6.20 0.80 23.58
CA LYS A 296 6.91 1.73 22.68
C LYS A 296 6.01 2.87 22.20
N LEU A 297 4.71 2.63 22.02
CA LEU A 297 3.71 3.65 21.68
C LEU A 297 3.19 4.44 22.91
N ASN A 298 3.82 4.28 24.07
CA ASN A 298 3.48 4.92 25.34
C ASN A 298 2.12 4.52 25.92
N PHE A 299 1.66 3.29 25.67
CA PHE A 299 0.48 2.71 26.30
C PHE A 299 0.88 1.73 27.41
N THR A 300 0.16 1.79 28.54
CA THR A 300 0.35 0.90 29.70
C THR A 300 -0.33 -0.45 29.51
N TYR A 301 -1.43 -0.50 28.76
CA TYR A 301 -2.34 -1.63 28.74
C TYR A 301 -2.60 -2.20 27.33
N LEU A 302 -2.60 -3.53 27.24
CA LEU A 302 -2.95 -4.31 26.06
C LEU A 302 -4.10 -5.26 26.38
N TRP A 303 -5.14 -5.29 25.55
CA TRP A 303 -6.19 -6.30 25.58
C TRP A 303 -5.87 -7.45 24.62
N VAL A 304 -5.98 -8.68 25.10
CA VAL A 304 -5.78 -9.92 24.33
C VAL A 304 -6.89 -10.88 24.72
N ASP A 305 -7.68 -11.33 23.75
CA ASP A 305 -8.86 -12.18 23.94
C ASP A 305 -8.59 -13.42 24.80
N ARG A 306 -7.50 -14.15 24.52
CA ARG A 306 -7.12 -15.39 25.19
C ARG A 306 -6.76 -15.18 26.67
N SER A 307 -6.09 -14.07 26.99
CA SER A 307 -5.52 -13.79 28.31
C SER A 307 -6.42 -12.92 29.19
N CYS A 308 -7.22 -12.04 28.60
CA CYS A 308 -8.09 -11.09 29.32
C CYS A 308 -9.50 -11.65 29.58
N ILE A 309 -9.93 -12.68 28.84
CA ILE A 309 -11.17 -13.42 29.09
C ILE A 309 -10.86 -14.70 29.88
N ASN A 310 -11.56 -14.93 30.98
CA ASN A 310 -11.50 -16.19 31.72
C ASN A 310 -12.08 -17.31 30.85
N GLN A 311 -11.21 -18.14 30.27
CA GLN A 311 -11.63 -19.22 29.38
C GLN A 311 -12.43 -20.33 30.08
N SER A 312 -12.38 -20.39 31.41
CA SER A 312 -13.05 -21.39 32.25
C SER A 312 -14.42 -20.95 32.77
N ASP A 313 -14.69 -19.64 32.85
CA ASP A 313 -16.00 -19.10 33.23
C ASP A 313 -16.83 -18.84 31.97
N LEU A 314 -17.79 -19.72 31.68
CA LEU A 314 -18.64 -19.62 30.49
C LEU A 314 -19.57 -18.41 30.51
N ASP A 315 -19.94 -17.91 31.69
CA ASP A 315 -20.89 -16.82 31.89
C ASP A 315 -20.20 -15.45 31.72
N GLU A 316 -18.98 -15.34 32.22
CA GLU A 316 -18.09 -14.21 31.95
C GLU A 316 -17.63 -14.20 30.47
N LYS A 317 -17.21 -15.35 29.96
CA LYS A 317 -16.80 -15.52 28.56
C LYS A 317 -17.91 -15.18 27.58
N GLY A 318 -19.13 -15.67 27.80
CA GLY A 318 -20.29 -15.29 26.98
C GLY A 318 -20.59 -13.80 27.03
N TYR A 319 -20.50 -13.19 28.22
CA TYR A 319 -20.70 -11.76 28.43
C TYR A 319 -19.65 -10.91 27.67
N LEU A 320 -18.36 -11.25 27.75
CA LEU A 320 -17.30 -10.52 27.06
C LEU A 320 -17.28 -10.78 25.54
N ILE A 321 -17.54 -12.02 25.08
CA ILE A 321 -17.68 -12.33 23.66
C ILE A 321 -18.83 -11.51 23.02
N SER A 322 -19.95 -11.36 23.72
CA SER A 322 -21.06 -10.51 23.25
C SER A 322 -20.70 -9.01 23.16
N ARG A 323 -19.59 -8.59 23.78
CA ARG A 323 -19.08 -7.21 23.85
C ARG A 323 -17.75 -6.99 23.10
N MET A 324 -17.28 -7.98 22.32
CA MET A 324 -16.10 -7.84 21.45
C MET A 324 -16.16 -6.59 20.57
N THR A 325 -17.36 -6.23 20.11
CA THR A 325 -17.60 -4.99 19.36
C THR A 325 -17.18 -3.75 20.15
N THR A 326 -17.69 -3.62 21.38
CA THR A 326 -17.38 -2.52 22.29
C THR A 326 -15.88 -2.49 22.64
N ILE A 327 -15.26 -3.66 22.80
CA ILE A 327 -13.83 -3.78 23.11
C ILE A 327 -12.97 -3.24 21.94
N TYR A 328 -13.15 -3.76 20.73
CA TYR A 328 -12.30 -3.35 19.59
C TYR A 328 -12.58 -1.92 19.10
N GLU A 329 -13.81 -1.41 19.24
CA GLU A 329 -14.12 -0.01 18.94
C GLU A 329 -13.61 0.98 20.02
N ALA A 330 -13.47 0.55 21.28
CA ALA A 330 -12.93 1.41 22.34
C ALA A 330 -11.40 1.41 22.42
N ALA A 331 -10.71 0.46 21.79
CA ALA A 331 -9.24 0.48 21.69
C ALA A 331 -8.75 1.74 20.94
N ASP A 332 -7.62 2.30 21.38
CA ASP A 332 -6.98 3.45 20.70
C ASP A 332 -6.46 3.03 19.32
N PHE A 333 -5.88 1.84 19.26
CA PHE A 333 -5.48 1.11 18.06
C PHE A 333 -5.45 -0.40 18.33
N THR A 334 -5.53 -1.18 17.25
CA THR A 334 -5.41 -2.64 17.28
C THR A 334 -4.14 -3.06 16.54
N ILE A 335 -3.30 -3.85 17.21
CA ILE A 335 -2.18 -4.54 16.60
C ILE A 335 -2.72 -5.78 15.88
N VAL A 336 -2.39 -5.95 14.60
CA VAL A 336 -2.82 -7.09 13.80
C VAL A 336 -1.60 -7.92 13.40
N ALA A 337 -1.53 -9.15 13.88
CA ALA A 337 -0.50 -10.12 13.49
C ALA A 337 -0.96 -10.89 12.24
N ALA A 338 -0.60 -10.39 11.06
CA ALA A 338 -0.91 -11.04 9.79
C ALA A 338 0.22 -11.98 9.29
N ALA A 339 1.45 -11.77 9.75
CA ALA A 339 2.56 -12.69 9.52
C ALA A 339 2.43 -14.01 10.31
N GLY A 340 2.99 -15.09 9.76
CA GLY A 340 2.98 -16.41 10.40
C GLY A 340 1.62 -17.14 10.47
N SER A 341 1.60 -18.20 11.27
CA SER A 341 0.52 -19.21 11.35
C SER A 341 -0.05 -19.43 12.76
N GLY A 342 0.51 -18.76 13.78
CA GLY A 342 0.17 -18.97 15.19
C GLY A 342 0.86 -17.97 16.12
N ALA A 343 0.52 -18.02 17.40
CA ALA A 343 1.00 -17.12 18.43
C ALA A 343 2.51 -17.18 18.69
N SER A 344 3.18 -18.28 18.33
CA SER A 344 4.62 -18.44 18.51
C SER A 344 5.48 -17.75 17.44
N HIS A 345 4.88 -17.13 16.41
CA HIS A 345 5.63 -16.52 15.30
C HIS A 345 6.28 -15.17 15.67
N GLY A 346 5.62 -14.36 16.50
CA GLY A 346 6.04 -12.98 16.78
C GLY A 346 5.52 -11.96 15.77
N LEU A 347 6.00 -10.72 15.86
CA LEU A 347 5.69 -9.62 14.95
C LEU A 347 6.97 -9.22 14.18
N PRO A 348 7.03 -9.33 12.84
CA PRO A 348 8.23 -9.02 12.08
C PRO A 348 8.81 -7.61 12.32
N GLY A 349 10.07 -7.60 12.77
CA GLY A 349 10.84 -6.41 13.15
C GLY A 349 10.76 -6.08 14.64
N VAL A 350 9.98 -6.82 15.42
CA VAL A 350 9.89 -6.70 16.88
C VAL A 350 10.70 -7.82 17.53
N ARG A 351 11.41 -7.49 18.62
CA ARG A 351 12.23 -8.41 19.43
C ARG A 351 13.11 -9.35 18.58
N SER A 352 12.72 -10.61 18.44
CA SER A 352 13.51 -11.66 17.79
C SER A 352 13.02 -12.08 16.40
N THR A 353 11.84 -11.61 15.95
CA THR A 353 11.25 -12.05 14.68
C THR A 353 11.74 -11.14 13.54
N PRO A 354 12.55 -11.63 12.60
CA PRO A 354 13.11 -10.80 11.54
C PRO A 354 12.07 -10.46 10.48
N ARG A 355 12.20 -9.28 9.85
CA ARG A 355 11.48 -8.94 8.61
C ARG A 355 12.17 -9.58 7.41
N ARG A 356 11.41 -9.81 6.34
CA ARG A 356 12.00 -10.02 5.02
C ARG A 356 12.69 -8.72 4.56
N PRO A 357 13.93 -8.79 4.05
CA PRO A 357 14.70 -7.59 3.74
C PRO A 357 14.13 -6.84 2.53
N GLN A 358 14.11 -5.51 2.60
CA GLN A 358 13.78 -4.66 1.46
C GLN A 358 14.86 -4.79 0.37
N PRO A 359 14.50 -5.14 -0.88
CA PRO A 359 15.41 -5.07 -2.00
C PRO A 359 15.89 -3.63 -2.21
N LYS A 360 17.22 -3.44 -2.19
CA LYS A 360 17.87 -2.15 -2.46
C LYS A 360 19.18 -2.30 -3.21
N TYR A 361 19.54 -1.30 -4.01
CA TYR A 361 20.78 -1.31 -4.80
C TYR A 361 21.34 0.11 -4.97
N TYR A 362 22.63 0.29 -4.67
CA TYR A 362 23.34 1.57 -4.85
C TYR A 362 23.92 1.66 -6.27
N VAL A 363 23.57 2.71 -7.00
CA VAL A 363 24.11 3.05 -8.32
C VAL A 363 25.43 3.81 -8.16
N ASP A 364 26.37 3.67 -9.09
CA ASP A 364 27.70 4.33 -9.03
C ASP A 364 27.64 5.88 -8.97
N SER A 365 26.49 6.45 -9.33
CA SER A 365 26.17 7.89 -9.22
C SER A 365 25.92 8.36 -7.79
N GLY A 366 25.71 7.43 -6.85
CA GLY A 366 25.21 7.69 -5.50
C GLY A 366 23.69 7.55 -5.35
N SER A 367 22.93 7.39 -6.44
CA SER A 367 21.49 7.11 -6.37
C SER A 367 21.21 5.76 -5.71
N LEU A 368 20.13 5.67 -4.94
CA LEU A 368 19.66 4.44 -4.31
C LEU A 368 18.37 3.95 -4.99
N LEU A 369 18.38 2.70 -5.44
CA LEU A 369 17.18 2.01 -5.90
C LEU A 369 16.53 1.30 -4.71
N LEU A 370 15.23 1.52 -4.52
CA LEU A 370 14.44 0.96 -3.45
C LEU A 370 13.17 0.31 -4.02
N SER A 371 12.78 -0.84 -3.46
CA SER A 371 11.46 -1.41 -3.71
C SER A 371 10.43 -0.82 -2.74
N ILE A 372 9.32 -0.27 -3.24
CA ILE A 372 8.07 -0.31 -2.49
C ILE A 372 7.67 -1.78 -2.47
N LEU A 373 7.71 -2.39 -1.29
CA LEU A 373 7.53 -3.81 -1.05
C LEU A 373 6.15 -4.33 -1.50
N PRO A 374 5.95 -5.67 -1.55
CA PRO A 374 4.64 -6.26 -1.80
C PRO A 374 3.53 -5.56 -1.02
N ASP A 375 2.37 -5.41 -1.67
CA ASP A 375 1.22 -4.73 -1.10
C ASP A 375 0.78 -5.45 0.18
N PRO A 376 0.86 -4.79 1.35
CA PRO A 376 0.56 -5.44 2.62
C PRO A 376 -0.89 -5.91 2.69
N ARG A 377 -1.79 -5.33 1.89
CA ARG A 377 -3.19 -5.74 1.78
C ARG A 377 -3.31 -7.12 1.12
N ARG A 378 -2.49 -7.39 0.11
CA ARG A 378 -2.40 -8.71 -0.54
C ARG A 378 -1.76 -9.73 0.39
N GLU A 379 -0.71 -9.36 1.11
CA GLU A 379 -0.09 -10.23 2.13
C GLU A 379 -1.10 -10.64 3.20
N VAL A 380 -1.90 -9.68 3.72
CA VAL A 380 -2.95 -10.01 4.68
C VAL A 380 -3.97 -10.95 4.04
N MET A 381 -4.50 -10.67 2.85
CA MET A 381 -5.47 -11.56 2.19
C MET A 381 -4.96 -12.99 1.96
N GLN A 382 -3.65 -13.17 1.79
CA GLN A 382 -3.01 -14.47 1.60
C GLN A 382 -2.61 -15.17 2.92
N SER A 383 -2.69 -14.47 4.05
CA SER A 383 -2.30 -14.98 5.37
C SER A 383 -3.31 -15.96 5.97
N GLN A 384 -2.85 -16.78 6.92
CA GLN A 384 -3.72 -17.60 7.77
C GLN A 384 -4.60 -16.75 8.72
N TYR A 385 -4.18 -15.52 9.03
CA TYR A 385 -5.02 -14.57 9.77
C TYR A 385 -6.32 -14.25 8.99
N TRP A 386 -6.22 -14.10 7.66
CA TRP A 386 -7.37 -13.83 6.81
C TRP A 386 -8.26 -15.06 6.53
N THR A 387 -7.89 -16.27 6.98
CA THR A 387 -8.80 -17.44 6.90
C THR A 387 -9.68 -17.60 8.15
N ARG A 388 -9.52 -16.74 9.16
CA ARG A 388 -10.34 -16.78 10.39
C ARG A 388 -11.63 -15.97 10.24
N GLY A 389 -12.70 -16.40 10.90
CA GLY A 389 -13.99 -15.70 10.85
C GLY A 389 -14.01 -14.41 11.68
N TRP A 390 -13.47 -14.46 12.90
CA TRP A 390 -13.50 -13.35 13.86
C TRP A 390 -12.71 -12.12 13.41
N THR A 391 -11.71 -12.28 12.55
CA THR A 391 -10.88 -11.16 12.05
C THR A 391 -11.68 -10.14 11.24
N TYR A 392 -12.92 -10.46 10.86
CA TYR A 392 -13.91 -9.46 10.43
C TYR A 392 -14.21 -8.42 11.51
N GLN A 393 -14.59 -8.89 12.70
CA GLN A 393 -15.09 -8.07 13.79
C GLN A 393 -13.94 -7.23 14.37
N GLU A 394 -12.82 -7.89 14.64
CA GLU A 394 -11.61 -7.26 15.19
C GLU A 394 -11.02 -6.26 14.18
N GLY A 395 -11.02 -6.63 12.90
CA GLY A 395 -10.70 -5.74 11.80
C GLY A 395 -11.66 -4.55 11.73
N VAL A 396 -12.86 -4.74 11.16
CA VAL A 396 -13.78 -3.67 10.75
C VAL A 396 -14.10 -2.66 11.87
N LEU A 397 -14.19 -3.09 13.12
CA LEU A 397 -14.60 -2.21 14.22
C LEU A 397 -13.48 -1.33 14.78
N SER A 398 -12.22 -1.77 14.67
CA SER A 398 -11.05 -1.01 15.14
C SER A 398 -10.96 0.38 14.47
N ASN A 399 -10.73 1.44 15.25
CA ASN A 399 -10.56 2.80 14.72
C ASN A 399 -9.26 2.97 13.91
N ARG A 400 -8.20 2.31 14.37
CA ARG A 400 -6.82 2.36 13.89
C ARG A 400 -6.21 0.97 14.00
N ARG A 401 -5.39 0.59 13.04
CA ARG A 401 -4.81 -0.75 12.91
C ARG A 401 -3.34 -0.61 12.55
N ILE A 402 -2.49 -1.28 13.31
CA ILE A 402 -1.06 -1.43 13.02
C ILE A 402 -0.87 -2.89 12.64
N VAL A 403 -0.80 -3.15 11.35
CA VAL A 403 -0.73 -4.50 10.78
C VAL A 403 0.73 -4.85 10.52
N PHE A 404 1.15 -6.04 10.94
CA PHE A 404 2.48 -6.57 10.70
C PHE A 404 2.39 -7.69 9.66
N THR A 405 2.96 -7.45 8.47
CA THR A 405 3.16 -8.47 7.43
C THR A 405 4.59 -9.02 7.50
N GLU A 406 4.93 -9.97 6.63
CA GLU A 406 6.26 -10.56 6.58
C GLU A 406 7.34 -9.56 6.11
N HIS A 407 6.93 -8.55 5.32
CA HIS A 407 7.83 -7.58 4.70
C HIS A 407 7.80 -6.20 5.39
N GLN A 408 6.63 -5.70 5.78
CA GLN A 408 6.49 -4.32 6.29
C GLN A 408 5.33 -4.15 7.30
N THR A 409 5.39 -3.08 8.07
CA THR A 409 4.24 -2.58 8.82
C THR A 409 3.31 -1.80 7.90
N TYR A 410 2.02 -1.93 8.15
CA TYR A 410 0.95 -1.29 7.40
C TYR A 410 -0.01 -0.60 8.36
N TRP A 411 -0.35 0.66 8.06
CA TRP A 411 -1.32 1.44 8.83
C TRP A 411 -2.65 1.49 8.13
N GLU A 412 -3.72 1.27 8.90
CA GLU A 412 -5.09 1.52 8.45
C GLU A 412 -5.92 2.18 9.54
N CYS A 413 -6.52 3.33 9.22
CA CYS A 413 -7.55 3.94 10.04
C CYS A 413 -8.79 4.25 9.20
N ARG A 414 -9.83 4.83 9.82
CA ARG A 414 -11.08 5.15 9.13
C ARG A 414 -10.92 6.15 7.97
N SER A 415 -9.83 6.93 7.91
CA SER A 415 -9.57 7.96 6.89
C SER A 415 -8.29 7.81 6.06
N MET A 416 -7.41 6.84 6.36
CA MET A 416 -6.12 6.69 5.67
C MET A 416 -5.60 5.25 5.75
N ALA A 417 -5.01 4.79 4.66
CA ALA A 417 -4.18 3.59 4.58
C ALA A 417 -2.76 3.98 4.14
N SER A 418 -1.71 3.37 4.70
CA SER A 418 -0.32 3.74 4.37
C SER A 418 0.65 2.58 4.56
N HIS A 419 1.59 2.42 3.62
CA HIS A 419 2.62 1.39 3.62
C HIS A 419 3.93 1.96 4.21
N GLU A 420 4.67 1.22 5.03
CA GLU A 420 5.93 1.71 5.66
C GLU A 420 7.04 2.00 4.64
N SER A 421 7.03 1.31 3.50
CA SER A 421 7.99 1.47 2.39
C SER A 421 7.59 2.50 1.33
N ALA A 422 6.37 3.05 1.38
CA ALA A 422 5.93 4.11 0.48
C ALA A 422 6.16 5.48 1.13
N ASP A 423 6.79 6.39 0.40
CA ASP A 423 6.81 7.81 0.71
C ASP A 423 5.72 8.49 -0.11
N ILE A 424 4.72 9.06 0.56
CA ILE A 424 3.54 9.68 -0.06
C ILE A 424 3.39 11.05 0.54
N THR A 425 3.30 12.08 -0.29
CA THR A 425 3.22 13.46 0.22
C THR A 425 1.79 13.80 0.64
N LEU A 426 1.41 13.32 1.84
CA LEU A 426 0.02 13.27 2.35
C LEU A 426 -0.70 14.64 2.48
N PHE A 427 0.01 15.78 2.56
CA PHE A 427 -0.55 17.06 3.04
C PHE A 427 -0.30 18.29 2.15
N HIS A 428 -0.15 18.13 0.83
CA HIS A 428 -0.15 19.33 -0.04
C HIS A 428 -1.54 19.81 -0.40
N THR A 429 -1.95 20.85 0.32
CA THR A 429 -2.48 22.02 -0.38
C THR A 429 -1.30 22.78 -1.00
N PRO A 430 -1.18 22.85 -2.34
CA PRO A 430 -0.22 23.75 -2.97
C PRO A 430 -0.50 25.18 -2.49
N ALA A 431 0.53 25.94 -2.11
CA ALA A 431 0.35 27.26 -1.51
C ALA A 431 -0.36 28.30 -2.43
N SER A 432 -0.54 27.97 -3.71
CA SER A 432 -1.32 28.71 -4.72
C SER A 432 -2.81 28.33 -4.76
N LEU A 433 -3.22 27.19 -4.23
CA LEU A 433 -4.61 26.72 -4.20
C LEU A 433 -5.29 27.13 -2.88
N LYS A 434 -5.45 28.45 -2.70
CA LYS A 434 -6.30 29.04 -1.65
C LYS A 434 -7.73 29.23 -2.14
N ASP A 435 -8.35 28.14 -2.57
CA ASP A 435 -9.78 28.07 -2.86
C ASP A 435 -10.37 26.88 -2.08
N ASP A 436 -11.66 26.90 -1.77
CA ASP A 436 -12.27 26.03 -0.73
C ASP A 436 -12.30 24.51 -1.09
N SER A 437 -11.76 24.12 -2.24
CA SER A 437 -11.60 22.72 -2.70
C SER A 437 -10.20 22.14 -2.38
N ASN A 438 -9.90 22.01 -1.09
CA ASN A 438 -8.70 21.31 -0.60
C ASN A 438 -8.77 19.79 -0.89
N TYR A 439 -8.41 19.36 -2.10
CA TYR A 439 -8.13 17.95 -2.39
C TYR A 439 -6.86 17.50 -1.66
N LEU A 440 -6.98 16.50 -0.80
CA LEU A 440 -5.82 15.88 -0.16
C LEU A 440 -5.39 14.66 -0.99
N LEU A 441 -4.09 14.40 -1.10
CA LEU A 441 -3.60 13.24 -1.86
C LEU A 441 -4.15 11.90 -1.32
N VAL A 442 -4.49 11.85 -0.03
CA VAL A 442 -5.14 10.72 0.63
C VAL A 442 -6.50 10.36 0.03
N ASP A 443 -7.24 11.33 -0.54
CA ASP A 443 -8.55 11.11 -1.17
C ASP A 443 -8.46 10.26 -2.44
N PHE A 444 -7.26 10.17 -3.02
CA PHE A 444 -6.95 9.36 -4.21
C PHE A 444 -6.24 8.04 -3.88
N LEU A 445 -5.93 7.76 -2.61
CA LEU A 445 -5.34 6.49 -2.22
C LEU A 445 -6.41 5.40 -2.15
N LEU A 446 -6.09 4.20 -2.65
CA LEU A 446 -6.92 3.02 -2.38
C LEU A 446 -7.02 2.81 -0.87
N THR A 447 -8.17 2.33 -0.41
CA THR A 447 -8.39 2.14 1.01
C THR A 447 -7.66 0.93 1.57
N GLY A 448 -7.77 0.79 2.87
CA GLY A 448 -7.45 -0.45 3.52
C GLY A 448 -8.53 -1.51 3.42
N ILE A 449 -8.15 -2.71 3.86
CA ILE A 449 -8.86 -3.98 3.68
C ILE A 449 -9.99 -4.21 4.68
N PHE A 450 -10.01 -3.46 5.78
CA PHE A 450 -11.06 -3.58 6.80
C PHE A 450 -12.07 -2.42 6.74
N LYS A 451 -12.00 -1.57 5.71
CA LYS A 451 -12.98 -0.52 5.47
C LYS A 451 -14.17 -1.11 4.70
N GLY A 452 -15.36 -1.09 5.31
CA GLY A 452 -16.62 -1.51 4.69
C GLY A 452 -17.16 -0.55 3.62
N GLY A 453 -16.29 -0.09 2.72
CA GLY A 453 -16.57 0.83 1.62
C GLY A 453 -16.39 0.22 0.23
N ALA A 454 -16.14 -1.09 0.14
CA ALA A 454 -16.08 -1.86 -1.10
C ALA A 454 -17.47 -1.96 -1.78
N PHE A 455 -17.90 -0.84 -2.37
CA PHE A 455 -19.04 -0.79 -3.27
C PHE A 455 -18.58 -1.10 -4.70
N SER A 456 -18.34 -2.36 -5.00
CA SER A 456 -18.39 -2.82 -6.38
C SER A 456 -19.86 -2.81 -6.85
N GLY A 457 -20.18 -1.97 -7.85
CA GLY A 457 -21.47 -2.01 -8.57
C GLY A 457 -22.64 -1.17 -8.03
N GLY A 458 -22.44 -0.27 -7.08
CA GLY A 458 -23.51 0.62 -6.57
C GLY A 458 -23.80 1.82 -7.47
N SER A 459 -24.56 1.66 -8.56
CA SER A 459 -24.96 2.81 -9.38
C SER A 459 -25.90 3.76 -8.62
N ASN A 460 -25.62 5.07 -8.63
CA ASN A 460 -26.49 6.11 -8.08
C ASN A 460 -27.71 6.44 -8.99
N ALA A 461 -28.07 5.52 -9.88
CA ALA A 461 -29.19 5.68 -10.81
C ALA A 461 -30.42 4.91 -10.31
N HIS A 462 -31.61 5.49 -10.48
CA HIS A 462 -32.90 4.88 -10.10
C HIS A 462 -33.33 3.73 -11.05
N GLN A 463 -32.48 2.72 -11.23
CA GLN A 463 -32.78 1.51 -12.01
C GLN A 463 -32.43 0.26 -11.20
N ASP A 464 -33.44 -0.34 -10.57
CA ASP A 464 -33.34 -1.49 -9.67
C ASP A 464 -32.84 -2.81 -10.31
N ASP A 465 -32.56 -2.84 -11.62
CA ASP A 465 -32.18 -4.05 -12.38
C ASP A 465 -30.79 -3.97 -13.07
N ALA A 466 -29.99 -2.93 -12.78
CA ALA A 466 -28.72 -2.68 -13.47
C ALA A 466 -27.51 -3.45 -12.89
N VAL A 467 -27.47 -4.76 -13.16
CA VAL A 467 -26.25 -5.50 -13.56
C VAL A 467 -25.04 -5.45 -12.61
N ILE A 468 -24.93 -6.47 -11.74
CA ILE A 468 -23.61 -7.12 -11.54
C ILE A 468 -23.41 -8.00 -12.78
N SER A 469 -22.64 -7.52 -13.76
CA SER A 469 -22.22 -8.34 -14.89
C SER A 469 -21.18 -9.34 -14.44
N ASN A 470 -21.14 -10.49 -15.14
CA ASN A 470 -20.22 -11.60 -14.88
C ASN A 470 -18.75 -11.25 -15.21
N ASP A 471 -18.13 -10.34 -14.46
CA ASP A 471 -16.68 -10.16 -14.43
C ASP A 471 -16.11 -10.90 -13.21
N GLU A 472 -15.70 -12.15 -13.40
CA GLU A 472 -14.88 -12.91 -12.44
C GLU A 472 -13.42 -12.40 -12.37
N ALA A 473 -13.21 -11.10 -12.57
CA ALA A 473 -11.92 -10.45 -12.72
C ALA A 473 -11.60 -9.55 -11.50
N TYR A 474 -11.54 -10.17 -10.31
CA TYR A 474 -10.80 -9.87 -9.06
C TYR A 474 -10.27 -8.45 -8.74
N ARG A 475 -10.81 -7.35 -9.27
CA ARG A 475 -10.23 -6.01 -9.09
C ARG A 475 -10.06 -5.69 -7.61
N LEU A 476 -8.91 -5.10 -7.27
CA LEU A 476 -8.59 -4.64 -5.91
C LEU A 476 -9.38 -3.36 -5.58
N ASP A 477 -10.72 -3.48 -5.54
CA ASP A 477 -11.66 -2.40 -5.29
C ASP A 477 -11.69 -2.06 -3.77
N TYR A 478 -10.69 -1.30 -3.34
CA TYR A 478 -10.60 -0.73 -1.99
C TYR A 478 -11.01 0.75 -2.01
N GLY A 479 -12.28 1.04 -1.68
CA GLY A 479 -12.89 2.37 -1.84
C GLY A 479 -13.41 3.05 -0.57
N PHE A 480 -13.36 4.39 -0.55
CA PHE A 480 -14.23 5.20 0.30
C PHE A 480 -15.57 5.40 -0.42
N PRO A 481 -16.73 5.23 0.25
CA PRO A 481 -17.95 5.81 -0.27
C PRO A 481 -17.85 7.33 -0.16
N VAL A 482 -18.16 8.05 -1.25
CA VAL A 482 -18.52 9.46 -1.15
C VAL A 482 -19.82 9.54 -0.36
N VAL A 483 -19.76 10.09 0.84
CA VAL A 483 -20.93 10.14 1.73
C VAL A 483 -21.86 11.27 1.30
N ASN A 484 -22.93 10.91 0.59
CA ASN A 484 -24.15 11.68 0.52
C ASN A 484 -25.33 10.78 0.91
N GLU A 485 -25.99 11.13 2.02
CA GLU A 485 -27.30 10.64 2.50
C GLU A 485 -27.74 9.22 2.08
N ILE A 486 -26.89 8.22 2.34
CA ILE A 486 -27.23 6.81 2.08
C ILE A 486 -28.31 6.38 3.08
N ASN A 487 -29.54 6.20 2.61
CA ASN A 487 -30.66 5.63 3.37
C ASN A 487 -30.24 4.33 4.06
N VAL A 488 -30.69 4.13 5.31
CA VAL A 488 -30.45 2.93 6.15
C VAL A 488 -30.59 1.62 5.37
N ARG A 489 -31.54 1.51 4.43
CA ARG A 489 -31.74 0.31 3.60
C ARG A 489 -30.56 0.00 2.65
N ALA A 490 -29.83 1.02 2.19
CA ALA A 490 -28.62 0.84 1.39
C ALA A 490 -27.38 0.60 2.28
N GLN A 491 -27.31 1.19 3.48
CA GLN A 491 -26.28 0.84 4.47
C GLN A 491 -26.38 -0.63 4.92
N LEU A 492 -27.60 -1.11 5.19
CA LEU A 492 -27.85 -2.52 5.55
C LEU A 492 -27.55 -3.49 4.40
N ARG A 493 -27.83 -3.10 3.14
CA ARG A 493 -27.43 -3.89 1.95
C ARG A 493 -25.91 -3.96 1.82
N GLY A 494 -25.23 -2.82 1.84
CA GLY A 494 -23.76 -2.75 1.80
C GLY A 494 -23.09 -3.56 2.92
N LEU A 495 -23.65 -3.54 4.14
CA LEU A 495 -23.17 -4.40 5.23
C LEU A 495 -23.41 -5.90 4.94
N ALA A 496 -24.60 -6.27 4.47
CA ALA A 496 -24.92 -7.66 4.14
C ALA A 496 -24.04 -8.21 3.01
N ASP A 497 -23.75 -7.39 1.99
CA ASP A 497 -22.90 -7.77 0.87
C ASP A 497 -21.41 -7.77 1.26
N HIS A 498 -20.94 -6.81 2.06
CA HIS A 498 -19.58 -6.88 2.63
C HIS A 498 -19.40 -8.12 3.54
N MET A 499 -20.40 -8.47 4.34
CA MET A 499 -20.41 -9.73 5.10
C MET A 499 -20.42 -10.95 4.16
N ARG A 500 -21.12 -10.89 3.02
CA ARG A 500 -21.18 -11.97 2.01
C ARG A 500 -19.81 -12.16 1.38
N GLU A 501 -19.19 -11.10 0.85
CA GLU A 501 -17.84 -11.15 0.26
C GLU A 501 -16.81 -11.64 1.28
N PHE A 502 -16.88 -11.15 2.52
CA PHE A 502 -16.01 -11.63 3.60
C PHE A 502 -16.30 -13.08 4.01
N THR A 503 -17.51 -13.60 3.86
CA THR A 503 -17.82 -15.02 4.15
C THR A 503 -17.61 -15.96 2.95
N LYS A 504 -17.38 -15.44 1.73
CA LYS A 504 -16.90 -16.27 0.59
C LYS A 504 -15.49 -16.84 0.79
N ARG A 505 -14.70 -16.28 1.72
CA ARG A 505 -13.38 -16.84 2.10
C ARG A 505 -13.53 -18.29 2.54
N ARG A 506 -12.61 -19.17 2.15
CA ARG A 506 -12.52 -20.54 2.69
C ARG A 506 -12.06 -20.46 4.16
N LEU A 507 -13.00 -20.38 5.09
CA LEU A 507 -12.70 -20.32 6.51
C LEU A 507 -12.04 -21.63 6.96
N THR A 508 -10.97 -21.53 7.74
CA THR A 508 -10.17 -22.70 8.15
C THR A 508 -10.78 -23.53 9.28
N GLN A 509 -11.81 -23.03 9.96
CA GLN A 509 -12.51 -23.75 11.03
C GLN A 509 -14.01 -23.46 11.00
N ASP A 510 -14.84 -24.49 10.95
CA ASP A 510 -16.31 -24.37 10.91
C ASP A 510 -16.91 -23.73 12.17
N THR A 511 -16.13 -23.69 13.27
CA THR A 511 -16.47 -22.99 14.51
C THR A 511 -16.35 -21.46 14.41
N ASP A 512 -15.70 -20.94 13.37
CA ASP A 512 -15.51 -19.50 13.16
C ASP A 512 -16.74 -18.78 12.58
N ILE A 513 -17.84 -19.51 12.33
CA ILE A 513 -19.10 -18.93 11.85
C ILE A 513 -19.63 -17.96 12.89
N LEU A 514 -19.59 -16.66 12.56
CA LEU A 514 -20.15 -15.57 13.36
C LEU A 514 -21.58 -15.93 13.80
N PRO A 515 -21.92 -15.92 15.10
CA PRO A 515 -23.24 -16.34 15.58
C PRO A 515 -24.42 -15.58 14.94
N ALA A 516 -24.19 -14.33 14.52
CA ALA A 516 -25.14 -13.52 13.75
C ALA A 516 -25.64 -14.20 12.46
N CYS A 517 -24.82 -15.03 11.82
CA CYS A 517 -25.18 -15.76 10.60
C CYS A 517 -26.06 -17.00 10.85
N LYS A 518 -26.24 -17.47 12.09
CA LYS A 518 -27.14 -18.62 12.37
C LYS A 518 -28.62 -18.24 12.38
N GLN A 519 -28.97 -16.96 12.56
CA GLN A 519 -30.37 -16.54 12.61
C GLN A 519 -31.02 -16.43 11.21
N SER A 520 -30.23 -16.32 10.13
CA SER A 520 -30.75 -16.26 8.76
C SER A 520 -30.96 -17.62 8.09
N TYR A 521 -30.39 -18.71 8.62
CA TYR A 521 -30.49 -20.05 8.04
C TYR A 521 -31.70 -20.89 8.51
N HIS A 522 -32.48 -20.40 9.48
CA HIS A 522 -33.70 -21.05 9.98
C HIS A 522 -35.00 -20.34 9.56
N ALA A 523 -34.93 -19.46 8.56
CA ALA A 523 -36.08 -18.77 7.97
C ALA A 523 -36.15 -19.02 6.45
N ASN A 524 -36.44 -20.28 6.08
CA ASN A 524 -36.94 -20.73 4.77
C ASN A 524 -37.81 -21.97 5.00
#